data_AF-A0A955Z510-F1
#
_entry.id   AF-A0A955Z510-F1
#
_cell.length_a   1.000
_cell.length_b   1.000
_cell.length_c   1.000
_cell.angle_alpha   90.00
_cell.angle_beta   90.00
_cell.angle_gamma   90.00
#
_symmetry.space_group_name_H-M   'P 1'
#
loop_
_entity.id
_entity.type
_entity.pdbx_description
1 polymer ?
#
loop_
_entity_poly.entity_id
_entity_poly.type
_entity_poly.pdbx_seq_one_letter_code
_entity_poly.pdbx_strand_id
1 'polypeptide(L)'
;MASSTLLIGDRVVLSCLGGGAEAEYALFEPGDIELRASEPGRVREHGYLTTAAQALEHLEQTGVTTELARRCANAMQPTLAEAYARGPAVRNVAQYLRAVDLLRSDVYDAGEGVYRGHFISLVELCQDAGMKGAQFLLQVCHLALILEDCPPDTSVFLATDVLMKGARPGARSFHRVPMPTGEALLEALAALAQTNPKHTPRDELGRPQVLEWIRERADAAPDDEARKTYVELERAATVRERPLKGPLADPDLWQFELQLDARAIEGMHERLDEIERTRGREPGTTYLRARLALLSQIEPARFVAERVSALALSMTNFHELELLAAEAWLAAEEPRRALPYARDLVEAPHIDEGLRMRASAVLGRVSPGGPQKLKTYADNLKAPLPSRPPPGRPSAPPTTTTGRPPRTPTKPGLAAVSGPNAETSPPPPAPDAPAPSVHPEPLPPPPSVRPPVETSPPPPSVRPPVETSPPPPS
;
A
#
# COMPACT_ATOMS: atom_id res chain seq x y z
N MET A 1 -7.17 12.57 -22.97
CA MET A 1 -7.95 13.37 -21.99
C MET A 1 -7.14 14.60 -21.65
N ALA A 2 -7.78 15.72 -21.30
CA ALA A 2 -7.05 16.89 -20.81
C ALA A 2 -6.40 16.55 -19.46
N SER A 3 -5.14 16.94 -19.28
CA SER A 3 -4.40 16.75 -18.02
C SER A 3 -3.32 17.82 -17.89
N SER A 4 -2.91 18.07 -16.66
CA SER A 4 -1.76 18.91 -16.33
C SER A 4 -0.94 18.23 -15.23
N THR A 5 0.32 18.64 -15.10
CA THR A 5 1.26 18.00 -14.18
C THR A 5 2.18 19.04 -13.57
N LEU A 6 2.31 19.04 -12.25
CA LEU A 6 3.26 19.90 -11.55
C LEU A 6 4.57 19.13 -11.30
N LEU A 7 5.67 19.74 -11.71
CA LEU A 7 7.03 19.28 -11.46
C LEU A 7 7.78 20.27 -10.55
N ILE A 8 8.54 19.73 -9.60
CA ILE A 8 9.50 20.48 -8.79
C ILE A 8 10.85 19.80 -8.95
N GLY A 9 11.80 20.48 -9.58
CA GLY A 9 12.98 19.86 -10.18
C GLY A 9 12.58 18.76 -11.16
N ASP A 10 13.12 17.56 -10.96
CA ASP A 10 12.81 16.39 -11.80
C ASP A 10 11.65 15.53 -11.26
N ARG A 11 10.99 15.97 -10.18
CA ARG A 11 9.98 15.18 -9.47
C ARG A 11 8.58 15.63 -9.85
N VAL A 12 7.75 14.67 -10.26
CA VAL A 12 6.30 14.90 -10.37
C VAL A 12 5.70 14.96 -8.97
N VAL A 13 5.12 16.11 -8.63
CA VAL A 13 4.51 16.36 -7.32
C VAL A 13 3.00 16.20 -7.37
N LEU A 14 2.38 16.55 -8.49
CA LEU A 14 0.94 16.41 -8.69
C LEU A 14 0.61 16.02 -10.13
N SER A 15 -0.32 15.10 -10.28
CA SER A 15 -0.98 14.79 -11.56
C SER A 15 -2.44 15.20 -11.52
N CYS A 16 -2.88 16.02 -12.47
CA CYS A 16 -4.27 16.44 -12.60
C CYS A 16 -4.98 15.61 -13.68
N LEU A 17 -6.02 14.90 -13.28
CA LEU A 17 -6.83 14.06 -14.16
C LEU A 17 -8.05 14.84 -14.66
N GLY A 18 -8.26 14.84 -15.97
CA GLY A 18 -9.49 15.37 -16.57
C GLY A 18 -9.56 16.90 -16.70
N GLY A 19 -8.51 17.64 -16.35
CA GLY A 19 -8.52 19.09 -16.41
C GLY A 19 -7.22 19.79 -15.99
N GLY A 20 -7.36 21.08 -15.68
CA GLY A 20 -6.28 21.90 -15.14
C GLY A 20 -6.13 21.74 -13.64
N ALA A 21 -4.90 21.93 -13.17
CA ALA A 21 -4.58 22.23 -11.78
C ALA A 21 -5.41 23.44 -11.28
N GLU A 22 -5.60 23.55 -9.96
CA GLU A 22 -6.26 24.73 -9.37
C GLU A 22 -5.32 25.40 -8.38
N ALA A 23 -4.90 24.70 -7.33
CA ALA A 23 -4.04 25.24 -6.27
C ALA A 23 -2.67 25.63 -6.76
N GLU A 24 -2.21 24.95 -7.80
CA GLU A 24 -0.88 25.10 -8.32
C GLU A 24 -0.73 26.43 -9.06
N TYR A 25 -1.82 27.04 -9.55
CA TYR A 25 -1.76 28.39 -10.12
C TYR A 25 -1.40 29.46 -9.08
N ALA A 26 -1.55 29.18 -7.78
CA ALA A 26 -1.07 30.08 -6.73
C ALA A 26 0.46 30.20 -6.68
N LEU A 27 1.19 29.28 -7.31
CA LEU A 27 2.65 29.32 -7.39
C LEU A 27 3.18 30.27 -8.47
N PHE A 28 2.32 30.71 -9.41
CA PHE A 28 2.76 31.38 -10.63
C PHE A 28 2.10 32.74 -10.83
N GLU A 29 2.80 33.62 -11.54
CA GLU A 29 2.23 34.82 -12.13
C GLU A 29 1.86 34.62 -13.61
N PRO A 30 0.98 35.46 -14.18
CA PRO A 30 0.70 35.43 -15.62
C PRO A 30 1.94 35.57 -16.51
N GLY A 31 3.00 36.20 -15.99
CA GLY A 31 4.27 36.41 -16.66
C GLY A 31 5.15 35.16 -16.77
N ASP A 32 4.91 34.15 -15.92
CA ASP A 32 5.69 32.91 -15.84
C ASP A 32 5.39 31.94 -16.99
N ILE A 33 4.61 32.39 -17.98
CA ILE A 33 4.13 31.55 -19.07
C ILE A 33 5.25 31.13 -20.02
N GLU A 34 5.34 29.81 -20.22
CA GLU A 34 6.22 29.21 -21.21
C GLU A 34 5.46 28.94 -22.50
N LEU A 35 5.99 29.49 -23.60
CA LEU A 35 5.40 29.38 -24.93
C LEU A 35 6.26 28.52 -25.84
N ARG A 36 5.65 27.55 -26.51
CA ARG A 36 6.32 26.73 -27.53
C ARG A 36 5.61 26.79 -28.87
N ALA A 37 6.39 26.86 -29.93
CA ALA A 37 5.90 26.63 -31.28
C ALA A 37 5.64 25.14 -31.45
N SER A 38 4.37 24.74 -31.39
CA SER A 38 3.95 23.34 -31.59
C SER A 38 3.84 22.99 -33.07
N GLU A 39 3.55 23.99 -33.91
CA GLU A 39 3.48 23.91 -35.37
C GLU A 39 4.03 25.22 -35.97
N PRO A 40 4.53 25.22 -37.23
CA PRO A 40 4.96 26.45 -37.90
C PRO A 40 3.86 27.54 -37.86
N GLY A 41 4.16 28.67 -37.24
CA GLY A 41 3.23 29.79 -37.09
C GLY A 41 2.16 29.65 -35.99
N ARG A 42 2.18 28.56 -35.19
CA ARG A 42 1.27 28.39 -34.04
C ARG A 42 2.03 28.25 -32.74
N VAL A 43 2.09 29.36 -32.01
CA VAL A 43 2.60 29.41 -30.63
C VAL A 43 1.47 29.01 -29.69
N ARG A 44 1.74 28.01 -28.84
CA ARG A 44 0.83 27.55 -27.80
C ARG A 44 1.50 27.66 -26.44
N GLU A 45 0.67 27.72 -25.41
CA GLU A 45 1.12 27.52 -24.05
C GLU A 45 1.69 26.11 -23.88
N HIS A 46 2.85 26.04 -23.24
CA HIS A 46 3.48 24.79 -22.82
C HIS A 46 3.32 24.55 -21.31
N GLY A 47 3.34 25.63 -20.54
CA GLY A 47 3.20 25.59 -19.09
C GLY A 47 3.52 26.92 -18.44
N TYR A 48 3.78 26.87 -17.14
CA TYR A 48 4.26 28.00 -16.33
C TYR A 48 5.53 27.56 -15.61
N LEU A 49 6.56 28.40 -15.63
CA LEU A 49 7.87 28.12 -15.06
C LEU A 49 8.27 29.23 -14.08
N THR A 50 8.60 28.84 -12.86
CA THR A 50 9.14 29.72 -11.83
C THR A 50 10.22 29.00 -11.02
N THR A 51 10.72 29.63 -9.97
CA THR A 51 11.67 29.03 -9.02
C THR A 51 11.00 28.73 -7.68
N ALA A 52 11.59 27.84 -6.88
CA ALA A 52 11.06 27.51 -5.57
C ALA A 52 10.97 28.73 -4.64
N ALA A 53 11.97 29.63 -4.69
CA ALA A 53 11.96 30.86 -3.91
C ALA A 53 10.80 31.80 -4.31
N GLN A 54 10.57 32.01 -5.60
CA GLN A 54 9.49 32.86 -6.09
C GLN A 54 8.11 32.24 -5.82
N ALA A 55 7.97 30.92 -6.02
CA ALA A 55 6.74 30.21 -5.69
C ALA A 55 6.38 30.34 -4.21
N LEU A 56 7.36 30.21 -3.30
CA LEU A 56 7.14 30.46 -1.87
C LEU A 56 6.72 31.90 -1.58
N GLU A 57 7.39 32.88 -2.19
CA GLU A 57 7.03 34.29 -2.05
C GLU A 57 5.57 34.55 -2.47
N HIS A 58 5.11 33.94 -3.57
CA HIS A 58 3.72 34.05 -4.03
C HIS A 58 2.72 33.43 -3.02
N LEU A 59 3.07 32.31 -2.39
CA LEU A 59 2.25 31.70 -1.35
C LEU A 59 2.19 32.58 -0.08
N GLU A 60 3.31 33.17 0.31
CA GLU A 60 3.36 34.08 1.47
C GLU A 60 2.53 35.35 1.24
N GLN A 61 2.59 35.92 0.03
CA GLN A 61 1.78 37.09 -0.35
C GLN A 61 0.27 36.81 -0.28
N THR A 62 -0.12 35.55 -0.41
CA THR A 62 -1.51 35.10 -0.31
C THR A 62 -1.87 34.59 1.10
N GLY A 63 -0.94 34.72 2.06
CA GLY A 63 -1.14 34.42 3.48
C GLY A 63 -0.91 32.95 3.85
N VAL A 64 -0.35 32.13 2.96
CA VAL A 64 0.01 30.75 3.23
C VAL A 64 1.50 30.63 3.49
N THR A 65 1.86 30.29 4.72
CA THR A 65 3.25 30.10 5.15
C THR A 65 3.51 28.64 5.53
N THR A 66 4.78 28.25 5.57
CA THR A 66 5.17 26.91 6.03
C THR A 66 4.79 26.70 7.50
N GLU A 67 4.83 27.76 8.31
CA GLU A 67 4.36 27.75 9.70
C GLU A 67 2.85 27.48 9.81
N LEU A 68 2.03 28.12 8.96
CA LEU A 68 0.59 27.82 8.89
C LEU A 68 0.36 26.34 8.54
N ALA A 69 1.10 25.82 7.56
CA ALA A 69 1.01 24.42 7.15
C ALA A 69 1.35 23.46 8.30
N ARG A 70 2.41 23.75 9.07
CA ARG A 70 2.79 22.98 10.26
C ARG A 70 1.73 23.07 11.37
N ARG A 71 1.15 24.25 11.61
CA ARG A 71 0.03 24.43 12.56
C ARG A 71 -1.20 23.62 12.15
N CYS A 72 -1.55 23.60 10.86
CA CYS A 72 -2.65 22.78 10.36
C CYS A 72 -2.38 21.28 10.57
N ALA A 73 -1.18 20.81 10.24
CA ALA A 73 -0.80 19.41 10.48
C ALA A 73 -0.82 19.04 11.97
N ASN A 74 -0.37 19.94 12.85
CA ASN A 74 -0.43 19.74 14.29
C ASN A 74 -1.87 19.67 14.80
N ALA A 75 -2.79 20.49 14.27
CA ALA A 75 -4.21 20.43 14.62
C ALA A 75 -4.89 19.12 14.17
N MET A 76 -4.34 18.46 13.14
CA MET A 76 -4.81 17.15 12.69
C MET A 76 -4.32 16.00 13.59
N GLN A 77 -3.20 16.17 14.29
CA GLN A 77 -2.59 15.11 15.09
C GLN A 77 -3.15 15.05 16.54
N PRO A 78 -3.28 13.85 17.14
CA PRO A 78 -3.37 12.53 16.49
C PRO A 78 -4.77 12.23 15.94
N THR A 79 -5.79 12.95 16.43
CA THR A 79 -7.20 12.57 16.30
C THR A 79 -7.68 12.48 14.85
N LEU A 80 -7.46 13.52 14.04
CA LEU A 80 -7.91 13.52 12.64
C LEU A 80 -7.03 12.63 11.78
N ALA A 81 -5.72 12.57 12.08
CA ALA A 81 -4.78 11.72 11.37
C ALA A 81 -5.18 10.24 11.46
N GLU A 82 -5.58 9.76 12.65
CA GLU A 82 -6.06 8.40 12.86
C GLU A 82 -7.47 8.17 12.29
N ALA A 83 -8.37 9.14 12.49
CA ALA A 83 -9.76 9.03 12.07
C ALA A 83 -9.90 8.91 10.55
N TYR A 84 -9.14 9.73 9.80
CA TYR A 84 -9.19 9.79 8.34
C TYR A 84 -8.04 9.02 7.66
N ALA A 85 -7.31 8.20 8.40
CA ALA A 85 -6.29 7.32 7.83
C ALA A 85 -6.90 6.41 6.75
N ARG A 86 -6.24 6.33 5.59
CA ARG A 86 -6.63 5.46 4.46
C ARG A 86 -6.22 4.02 4.74
N GLY A 87 -6.84 3.41 5.74
CA GLY A 87 -6.67 2.00 6.10
C GLY A 87 -5.85 1.76 7.36
N PRO A 88 -5.86 0.52 7.88
CA PRO A 88 -5.27 0.19 9.19
C PRO A 88 -3.76 0.42 9.26
N ALA A 89 -3.03 0.10 8.19
CA ALA A 89 -1.58 0.29 8.14
C ALA A 89 -1.20 1.77 8.29
N VAL A 90 -1.97 2.65 7.63
CA VAL A 90 -1.77 4.11 7.77
C VAL A 90 -2.13 4.58 9.17
N ARG A 91 -3.23 4.08 9.74
CA ARG A 91 -3.64 4.43 11.11
C ARG A 91 -2.53 4.15 12.13
N ASN A 92 -1.84 3.02 11.99
CA ASN A 92 -0.73 2.66 12.88
C ASN A 92 0.48 3.58 12.77
N VAL A 93 0.68 4.21 11.61
CA VAL A 93 1.78 5.16 11.37
C VAL A 93 1.37 6.63 11.42
N ALA A 94 0.08 6.92 11.53
CA ALA A 94 -0.48 8.26 11.35
C ALA A 94 0.16 9.29 12.29
N GLN A 95 0.34 8.94 13.57
CA GLN A 95 0.97 9.79 14.59
C GLN A 95 2.44 10.17 14.29
N TYR A 96 3.10 9.43 13.41
CA TYR A 96 4.51 9.64 13.04
C TYR A 96 4.66 10.36 11.68
N LEU A 97 3.55 10.60 10.97
CA LEU A 97 3.59 11.33 9.71
C LEU A 97 3.96 12.80 9.96
N ARG A 98 4.98 13.27 9.23
CA ARG A 98 5.37 14.68 9.23
C ARG A 98 4.31 15.52 8.53
N ALA A 99 4.31 16.83 8.75
CA ALA A 99 3.36 17.74 8.13
C ALA A 99 3.27 17.60 6.60
N VAL A 100 4.42 17.49 5.92
CA VAL A 100 4.47 17.32 4.46
C VAL A 100 3.85 16.00 4.00
N ASP A 101 3.97 14.94 4.80
CA ASP A 101 3.42 13.62 4.46
C ASP A 101 1.92 13.57 4.80
N LEU A 102 1.50 14.24 5.87
CA LEU A 102 0.11 14.32 6.33
C LEU A 102 -0.80 15.05 5.35
N LEU A 103 -0.31 16.17 4.80
CA LEU A 103 -1.03 17.03 3.86
C LEU A 103 -0.88 16.57 2.40
N ARG A 104 -0.13 15.48 2.16
CA ARG A 104 0.25 15.05 0.83
C ARG A 104 -0.96 14.71 -0.03
N SER A 105 -1.05 15.38 -1.17
CA SER A 105 -1.89 14.97 -2.30
C SER A 105 -1.04 14.87 -3.57
N ASP A 106 -1.12 13.74 -4.25
CA ASP A 106 -0.39 13.43 -5.48
C ASP A 106 -1.30 13.43 -6.73
N VAL A 107 -2.62 13.42 -6.51
CA VAL A 107 -3.62 13.41 -7.58
C VAL A 107 -4.70 14.47 -7.33
N TYR A 108 -4.96 15.27 -8.35
CA TYR A 108 -6.12 16.16 -8.43
C TYR A 108 -7.12 15.61 -9.45
N ASP A 109 -8.35 15.41 -9.04
CA ASP A 109 -9.46 15.02 -9.92
C ASP A 109 -10.26 16.27 -10.28
N ALA A 110 -10.05 16.80 -11.49
CA ALA A 110 -10.71 18.03 -11.93
C ALA A 110 -12.20 17.81 -12.24
N GLY A 111 -12.64 16.56 -12.45
CA GLY A 111 -14.06 16.24 -12.64
C GLY A 111 -14.85 16.35 -11.34
N GLU A 112 -14.23 15.93 -10.24
CA GLU A 112 -14.82 16.01 -8.90
C GLU A 112 -14.44 17.30 -8.15
N GLY A 113 -13.40 18.01 -8.59
CA GLY A 113 -12.88 19.20 -7.92
C GLY A 113 -12.16 18.87 -6.61
N VAL A 114 -11.47 17.71 -6.54
CA VAL A 114 -10.92 17.19 -5.29
C VAL A 114 -9.45 16.76 -5.37
N TYR A 115 -8.72 17.03 -4.30
CA TYR A 115 -7.37 16.54 -4.05
C TYR A 115 -7.45 15.24 -3.26
N ARG A 116 -6.94 14.15 -3.84
CA ARG A 116 -6.89 12.85 -3.18
C ARG A 116 -5.66 12.78 -2.30
N GLY A 117 -5.87 12.67 -1.00
CA GLY A 117 -4.77 12.53 -0.07
C GLY A 117 -4.11 11.15 -0.14
N HIS A 118 -2.80 11.12 0.01
CA HIS A 118 -2.02 9.89 -0.13
C HIS A 118 -2.22 8.97 1.09
N PHE A 119 -1.98 9.48 2.30
CA PHE A 119 -2.16 8.74 3.56
C PHE A 119 -3.54 8.97 4.19
N ILE A 120 -4.03 10.19 4.12
CA ILE A 120 -5.28 10.60 4.76
C ILE A 120 -6.32 10.90 3.69
N SER A 121 -7.57 10.57 3.98
CA SER A 121 -8.71 10.90 3.14
C SER A 121 -9.04 12.40 3.23
N LEU A 122 -8.28 13.23 2.51
CA LEU A 122 -8.46 14.69 2.50
C LEU A 122 -9.86 15.10 2.02
N VAL A 123 -10.46 14.32 1.13
CA VAL A 123 -11.79 14.59 0.60
C VAL A 123 -12.83 14.58 1.70
N GLU A 124 -12.87 13.50 2.47
CA GLU A 124 -13.83 13.31 3.57
C GLU A 124 -13.50 14.20 4.76
N LEU A 125 -12.21 14.40 5.06
CA LEU A 125 -11.78 15.35 6.08
C LEU A 125 -12.29 16.77 5.79
N CYS A 126 -12.16 17.24 4.55
CA CYS A 126 -12.65 18.57 4.18
C CYS A 126 -14.17 18.66 4.11
N GLN A 127 -14.86 17.58 3.74
CA GLN A 127 -16.31 17.52 3.78
C GLN A 127 -16.82 17.67 5.20
N ASP A 128 -16.24 16.93 6.15
CA ASP A 128 -16.63 16.96 7.55
C ASP A 128 -16.22 18.26 8.25
N ALA A 129 -15.09 18.87 7.84
CA ALA A 129 -14.69 20.20 8.31
C ALA A 129 -15.69 21.30 7.88
N GLY A 130 -16.52 21.05 6.85
CA GLY A 130 -17.58 21.95 6.42
C GLY A 130 -17.09 23.29 5.85
N MET A 131 -15.79 23.42 5.56
CA MET A 131 -15.18 24.65 5.09
C MET A 131 -15.01 24.65 3.57
N LYS A 132 -15.58 25.65 2.90
CA LYS A 132 -15.37 25.87 1.47
C LYS A 132 -13.91 26.22 1.19
N GLY A 133 -13.32 25.56 0.20
CA GLY A 133 -11.91 25.77 -0.18
C GLY A 133 -10.88 25.12 0.76
N ALA A 134 -11.30 24.26 1.70
CA ALA A 134 -10.37 23.58 2.61
C ALA A 134 -9.37 22.68 1.86
N GLN A 135 -9.83 21.89 0.88
CA GLN A 135 -8.92 21.02 0.10
C GLN A 135 -7.85 21.82 -0.64
N PHE A 136 -8.26 22.97 -1.18
CA PHE A 136 -7.36 23.90 -1.84
C PHE A 136 -6.28 24.41 -0.88
N LEU A 137 -6.69 24.90 0.31
CA LEU A 137 -5.74 25.41 1.30
C LEU A 137 -4.80 24.32 1.82
N LEU A 138 -5.29 23.09 2.04
CA LEU A 138 -4.44 21.97 2.45
C LEU A 138 -3.42 21.63 1.36
N GLN A 139 -3.81 21.67 0.08
CA GLN A 139 -2.88 21.47 -1.02
C GLN A 139 -1.83 22.58 -1.10
N VAL A 140 -2.21 23.85 -0.98
CA VAL A 140 -1.24 24.95 -0.97
C VAL A 140 -0.29 24.85 0.23
N CYS A 141 -0.80 24.47 1.41
CA CYS A 141 0.03 24.19 2.59
C CYS A 141 1.03 23.05 2.33
N HIS A 142 0.60 21.97 1.66
CA HIS A 142 1.48 20.88 1.23
C HIS A 142 2.57 21.36 0.26
N LEU A 143 2.20 22.16 -0.73
CA LEU A 143 3.15 22.73 -1.69
C LEU A 143 4.18 23.64 -1.01
N ALA A 144 3.76 24.49 -0.07
CA ALA A 144 4.67 25.33 0.72
C ALA A 144 5.73 24.48 1.46
N LEU A 145 5.31 23.38 2.08
CA LEU A 145 6.23 22.47 2.78
C LEU A 145 7.20 21.75 1.83
N ILE A 146 6.76 21.38 0.62
CA ILE A 146 7.68 20.78 -0.37
C ILE A 146 8.71 21.81 -0.84
N LEU A 147 8.27 23.04 -1.12
CA LEU A 147 9.14 24.09 -1.63
C LEU A 147 10.20 24.52 -0.60
N GLU A 148 9.86 24.53 0.69
CA GLU A 148 10.80 24.81 1.79
C GLU A 148 11.96 23.81 1.84
N ASP A 149 11.69 22.54 1.51
CA ASP A 149 12.70 21.48 1.48
C ASP A 149 13.59 21.50 0.21
N CYS A 150 13.31 22.40 -0.75
CA CYS A 150 14.03 22.49 -2.01
C CYS A 150 15.07 23.64 -2.02
N PRO A 151 16.19 23.50 -2.75
CA PRO A 151 17.05 24.65 -3.06
C PRO A 151 16.25 25.79 -3.70
N PRO A 152 16.55 27.06 -3.38
CA PRO A 152 15.74 28.21 -3.80
C PRO A 152 15.66 28.40 -5.32
N ASP A 153 16.68 27.94 -6.06
CA ASP A 153 16.80 27.98 -7.52
C ASP A 153 16.17 26.76 -8.21
N THR A 154 15.59 25.82 -7.47
CA THR A 154 14.91 24.65 -8.03
C THR A 154 13.76 25.10 -8.92
N SER A 155 13.69 24.56 -10.15
CA SER A 155 12.63 24.86 -11.09
C SER A 155 11.29 24.31 -10.62
N VAL A 156 10.25 25.13 -10.66
CA VAL A 156 8.86 24.73 -10.44
C VAL A 156 8.13 24.91 -11.76
N PHE A 157 7.65 23.81 -12.35
CA PHE A 157 7.06 23.82 -13.68
C PHE A 157 5.68 23.16 -13.69
N LEU A 158 4.66 23.92 -14.08
CA LEU A 158 3.32 23.40 -14.32
C LEU A 158 3.14 23.13 -15.81
N ALA A 159 3.20 21.87 -16.20
CA ALA A 159 2.98 21.44 -17.58
C ALA A 159 1.49 21.47 -17.92
N THR A 160 1.12 22.22 -18.96
CA THR A 160 -0.27 22.37 -19.45
C THR A 160 -0.41 22.06 -20.94
N ASP A 161 0.65 21.57 -21.58
CA ASP A 161 0.66 21.26 -23.01
C ASP A 161 -0.42 20.25 -23.41
N VAL A 162 -0.65 19.20 -22.61
CA VAL A 162 -1.71 18.21 -22.85
C VAL A 162 -3.10 18.85 -22.70
N LEU A 163 -3.30 19.68 -21.68
CA LEU A 163 -4.53 20.47 -21.48
C LEU A 163 -4.80 21.40 -22.68
N MET A 164 -3.76 22.06 -23.19
CA MET A 164 -3.87 23.10 -24.22
C MET A 164 -3.84 22.58 -25.66
N LYS A 165 -3.63 21.28 -25.87
CA LYS A 165 -3.61 20.64 -27.19
C LYS A 165 -4.92 20.85 -27.97
N GLY A 166 -6.06 20.82 -27.29
CA GLY A 166 -7.39 21.03 -27.87
C GLY A 166 -7.83 22.50 -27.96
N ALA A 167 -7.11 23.42 -27.30
CA ALA A 167 -7.49 24.83 -27.21
C ALA A 167 -7.14 25.61 -28.49
N ARG A 168 -7.69 26.82 -28.63
CA ARG A 168 -7.34 27.74 -29.73
C ARG A 168 -5.91 28.27 -29.54
N PRO A 169 -5.16 28.54 -30.63
CA PRO A 169 -3.90 29.26 -30.52
C PRO A 169 -4.08 30.58 -29.76
N GLY A 170 -3.17 30.88 -28.82
CA GLY A 170 -3.25 32.05 -27.94
C GLY A 170 -4.21 31.94 -26.75
N ALA A 171 -5.01 30.86 -26.64
CA ALA A 171 -5.74 30.58 -25.41
C ALA A 171 -4.77 30.32 -24.26
N ARG A 172 -5.19 30.67 -23.03
CA ARG A 172 -4.42 30.56 -21.80
C ARG A 172 -5.22 29.81 -20.74
N SER A 173 -4.56 28.96 -19.97
CA SER A 173 -5.22 28.26 -18.85
C SER A 173 -5.10 28.99 -17.51
N PHE A 174 -4.23 30.00 -17.42
CA PHE A 174 -4.02 30.77 -16.20
C PHE A 174 -5.32 31.38 -15.68
N HIS A 175 -5.54 31.25 -14.38
CA HIS A 175 -6.59 31.98 -13.68
C HIS A 175 -6.09 32.34 -12.28
N ARG A 176 -6.53 33.50 -11.78
CA ARG A 176 -6.27 33.88 -10.40
C ARG A 176 -7.14 33.03 -9.49
N VAL A 177 -6.54 32.52 -8.42
CA VAL A 177 -7.28 31.71 -7.46
C VAL A 177 -7.63 32.53 -6.23
N PRO A 178 -8.92 32.71 -5.92
CA PRO A 178 -9.32 33.32 -4.66
C PRO A 178 -8.98 32.38 -3.50
N MET A 179 -8.08 32.80 -2.61
CA MET A 179 -7.66 32.00 -1.45
C MET A 179 -8.52 32.35 -0.23
N PRO A 180 -9.15 31.36 0.45
CA PRO A 180 -9.74 31.58 1.76
C PRO A 180 -8.67 31.88 2.81
N THR A 181 -9.04 32.50 3.93
CA THR A 181 -8.09 32.81 5.01
C THR A 181 -7.57 31.52 5.66
N GLY A 182 -6.24 31.39 5.75
CA GLY A 182 -5.59 30.23 6.37
C GLY A 182 -6.01 29.94 7.81
N GLU A 183 -6.23 30.97 8.63
CA GLU A 183 -6.68 30.79 10.02
C GLU A 183 -8.07 30.13 10.12
N ALA A 184 -8.96 30.37 9.15
CA ALA A 184 -10.27 29.71 9.12
C ALA A 184 -10.15 28.19 8.91
N LEU A 185 -9.12 27.73 8.18
CA LEU A 185 -8.83 26.30 8.05
C LEU A 185 -8.37 25.72 9.38
N LEU A 186 -7.46 26.41 10.07
CA LEU A 186 -6.97 25.94 11.36
C LEU A 186 -8.11 25.83 12.40
N GLU A 187 -9.00 26.83 12.45
CA GLU A 187 -10.18 26.80 13.31
C GLU A 187 -11.12 25.64 12.96
N ALA A 188 -11.37 25.40 11.67
CA ALA A 188 -12.21 24.30 11.22
C ALA A 188 -11.63 22.92 11.58
N LEU A 189 -10.31 22.72 11.40
CA LEU A 189 -9.61 21.50 11.79
C LEU A 189 -9.65 21.29 13.31
N ALA A 190 -9.38 22.35 14.08
CA ALA A 190 -9.41 22.28 15.54
C ALA A 190 -10.82 21.97 16.08
N ALA A 191 -11.86 22.55 15.47
CA ALA A 191 -13.25 22.25 15.80
C ALA A 191 -13.62 20.81 15.46
N LEU A 192 -13.21 20.32 14.28
CA LEU A 192 -13.45 18.94 13.86
C LEU A 192 -12.73 17.94 14.80
N ALA A 193 -11.49 18.24 15.21
CA ALA A 193 -10.75 17.39 16.14
C ALA A 193 -11.48 17.19 17.48
N GLN A 194 -12.24 18.18 17.95
CA GLN A 194 -13.02 18.11 19.19
C GLN A 194 -14.24 17.18 19.08
N THR A 195 -14.73 16.89 17.87
CA THR A 195 -15.88 15.98 17.67
C THR A 195 -15.49 14.51 17.70
N ASN A 196 -14.18 14.21 17.70
CA ASN A 196 -13.62 12.86 17.65
C ASN A 196 -14.26 11.99 16.54
N PRO A 197 -14.10 12.42 15.26
CA PRO A 197 -14.78 11.80 14.14
C PRO A 197 -14.36 10.34 13.98
N LYS A 198 -15.29 9.52 13.48
CA LYS A 198 -15.03 8.14 13.07
C LYS A 198 -15.34 8.00 11.61
N HIS A 199 -14.31 7.77 10.81
CA HIS A 199 -14.46 7.64 9.38
C HIS A 199 -14.09 6.22 8.92
N THR A 200 -14.82 5.73 7.91
CA THR A 200 -14.47 4.49 7.19
C THR A 200 -14.07 4.91 5.78
N PRO A 201 -12.78 4.80 5.41
CA PRO A 201 -12.28 5.29 4.13
C PRO A 201 -12.98 4.56 2.98
N ARG A 202 -13.27 5.29 1.90
CA ARG A 202 -13.80 4.70 0.66
C ARG A 202 -12.71 3.95 -0.12
N ASP A 203 -11.52 4.53 -0.14
CA ASP A 203 -10.34 3.98 -0.81
C ASP A 203 -9.20 3.76 0.21
N GLU A 204 -8.82 2.51 0.43
CA GLU A 204 -7.76 2.14 1.38
C GLU A 204 -6.38 2.11 0.71
N LEU A 205 -5.38 2.64 1.42
CA LEU A 205 -3.98 2.47 1.09
C LEU A 205 -3.48 1.17 1.73
N GLY A 206 -3.06 0.23 0.90
CA GLY A 206 -2.66 -1.09 1.35
C GLY A 206 -1.38 -1.05 2.18
N ARG A 207 -1.23 -1.99 3.14
CA ARG A 207 0.02 -2.17 3.90
C ARG A 207 1.28 -2.23 3.02
N PRO A 208 1.31 -2.91 1.86
CA PRO A 208 2.50 -2.96 1.01
C PRO A 208 2.91 -1.60 0.49
N GLN A 209 1.95 -0.77 0.08
CA GLN A 209 2.22 0.58 -0.42
C GLN A 209 2.79 1.45 0.70
N VAL A 210 2.26 1.32 1.93
CA VAL A 210 2.81 1.98 3.12
C VAL A 210 4.23 1.51 3.40
N LEU A 211 4.50 0.20 3.37
CA LEU A 211 5.83 -0.36 3.62
C LEU A 211 6.84 0.01 2.52
N GLU A 212 6.42 0.00 1.25
CA GLU A 212 7.21 0.46 0.12
C GLU A 212 7.62 1.92 0.30
N TRP A 213 6.65 2.79 0.62
CA TRP A 213 6.92 4.20 0.92
C TRP A 213 7.88 4.38 2.12
N ILE A 214 7.69 3.63 3.22
CA ILE A 214 8.58 3.69 4.39
C ILE A 214 10.01 3.32 3.97
N ARG A 215 10.17 2.29 3.14
CA ARG A 215 11.48 1.82 2.69
C ARG A 215 12.16 2.81 1.76
N GLU A 216 11.43 3.34 0.78
CA GLU A 216 11.95 4.39 -0.12
C GLU A 216 12.48 5.59 0.68
N ARG A 217 11.79 5.98 1.75
CA ARG A 217 12.22 7.08 2.62
C ARG A 217 13.35 6.70 3.57
N ALA A 218 13.38 5.46 4.07
CA ALA A 218 14.49 4.96 4.87
C ALA A 218 15.80 4.96 4.07
N ASP A 219 15.74 4.59 2.80
CA ASP A 219 16.90 4.57 1.90
C ASP A 219 17.41 5.99 1.60
N ALA A 220 16.50 6.96 1.50
CA ALA A 220 16.82 8.37 1.28
C ALA A 220 17.14 9.17 2.57
N ALA A 221 17.12 8.52 3.74
CA ALA A 221 17.29 9.21 5.02
C ALA A 221 18.74 9.71 5.21
N PRO A 222 18.92 11.00 5.56
CA PRO A 222 20.25 11.63 5.62
C PRO A 222 21.07 11.17 6.83
N ASP A 223 20.42 10.82 7.95
CA ASP A 223 21.06 10.50 9.22
C ASP A 223 20.53 9.21 9.86
N ASP A 224 21.24 8.72 10.88
CA ASP A 224 20.92 7.47 11.57
C ASP A 224 19.68 7.55 12.46
N GLU A 225 19.31 8.74 12.95
CA GLU A 225 18.10 8.92 13.76
C GLU A 225 16.84 8.83 12.90
N ALA A 226 16.83 9.46 11.73
CA ALA A 226 15.78 9.32 10.73
C ALA A 226 15.62 7.85 10.29
N ARG A 227 16.73 7.12 10.09
CA ARG A 227 16.68 5.67 9.81
C ARG A 227 16.04 4.88 10.94
N LYS A 228 16.33 5.19 12.21
CA LYS A 228 15.66 4.55 13.35
C LYS A 228 14.16 4.81 13.36
N THR A 229 13.74 6.06 13.11
CA THR A 229 12.31 6.40 12.98
C THR A 229 11.64 5.59 11.88
N TYR A 230 12.29 5.41 10.72
CA TYR A 230 11.73 4.58 9.64
C TYR A 230 11.65 3.09 10.00
N VAL A 231 12.60 2.58 10.79
CA VAL A 231 12.51 1.20 11.34
C VAL A 231 11.34 1.06 12.30
N GLU A 232 11.09 2.07 13.15
CA GLU A 232 9.94 2.09 14.06
C GLU A 232 8.62 2.19 13.29
N LEU A 233 8.57 3.01 12.24
CA LEU A 233 7.45 3.12 11.30
C LEU A 233 7.18 1.79 10.60
N GLU A 234 8.21 1.11 10.10
CA GLU A 234 8.05 -0.19 9.44
C GLU A 234 7.47 -1.22 10.43
N ARG A 235 7.95 -1.22 11.67
CA ARG A 235 7.40 -2.08 12.73
C ARG A 235 5.94 -1.75 13.03
N ALA A 236 5.59 -0.48 13.15
CA ALA A 236 4.21 -0.04 13.41
C ALA A 236 3.26 -0.40 12.24
N ALA A 237 3.67 -0.17 10.99
CA ALA A 237 2.90 -0.54 9.80
C ALA A 237 2.71 -2.06 9.65
N THR A 238 3.62 -2.86 10.21
CA THR A 238 3.55 -4.33 10.19
C THR A 238 2.53 -4.87 11.21
N VAL A 239 2.10 -4.08 12.19
CA VAL A 239 1.09 -4.51 13.18
C VAL A 239 -0.21 -4.84 12.46
N ARG A 240 -0.65 -6.09 12.63
CA ARG A 240 -1.94 -6.58 12.12
C ARG A 240 -3.00 -6.39 13.20
N GLU A 241 -4.17 -5.91 12.80
CA GLU A 241 -5.32 -5.82 13.71
C GLU A 241 -5.88 -7.23 13.98
N ARG A 242 -6.35 -7.44 15.21
CA ARG A 242 -6.97 -8.71 15.60
C ARG A 242 -8.30 -8.90 14.84
N PRO A 243 -8.54 -10.08 14.23
CA PRO A 243 -9.83 -10.39 13.64
C PRO A 243 -10.97 -10.25 14.66
N LEU A 244 -12.09 -9.63 14.26
CA LEU A 244 -13.27 -9.49 15.12
C LEU A 244 -14.08 -10.79 15.25
N LYS A 245 -13.89 -11.72 14.31
CA LYS A 245 -14.62 -12.99 14.21
C LYS A 245 -13.66 -14.09 13.74
N GLY A 246 -14.04 -15.35 13.99
CA GLY A 246 -13.31 -16.53 13.54
C GLY A 246 -12.34 -17.09 14.59
N PRO A 247 -11.57 -18.13 14.22
CA PRO A 247 -10.77 -18.89 15.18
C PRO A 247 -9.61 -18.13 15.83
N LEU A 248 -9.22 -16.96 15.30
CA LEU A 248 -8.18 -16.07 15.85
C LEU A 248 -8.75 -14.81 16.52
N ALA A 249 -10.06 -14.74 16.75
CA ALA A 249 -10.66 -13.60 17.47
C ALA A 249 -10.33 -13.61 18.98
N ASP A 250 -9.98 -14.78 19.52
CA ASP A 250 -9.52 -14.92 20.91
C ASP A 250 -8.21 -14.11 21.11
N PRO A 251 -8.15 -13.20 22.11
CA PRO A 251 -6.96 -12.40 22.37
C PRO A 251 -5.70 -13.23 22.63
N ASP A 252 -5.84 -14.38 23.31
CA ASP A 252 -4.70 -15.24 23.64
C ASP A 252 -4.15 -15.85 22.36
N LEU A 253 -5.01 -16.44 21.51
CA LEU A 253 -4.60 -17.03 20.24
C LEU A 253 -4.03 -15.98 19.27
N TRP A 254 -4.56 -14.76 19.29
CA TRP A 254 -4.01 -13.65 18.52
C TRP A 254 -2.61 -13.25 18.95
N GLN A 255 -2.33 -13.21 20.26
CA GLN A 255 -0.98 -12.95 20.76
C GLN A 255 0.02 -14.03 20.31
N PHE A 256 -0.41 -15.30 20.24
CA PHE A 256 0.42 -16.35 19.64
C PHE A 256 0.68 -16.10 18.16
N GLU A 257 -0.33 -15.70 17.40
CA GLU A 257 -0.17 -15.37 15.98
C GLU A 257 0.85 -14.24 15.77
N LEU A 258 0.78 -13.18 16.57
CA LEU A 258 1.75 -12.07 16.54
C LEU A 258 3.17 -12.53 16.90
N GLN A 259 3.32 -13.45 17.86
CA GLN A 259 4.61 -14.03 18.23
C GLN A 259 5.19 -14.90 17.11
N LEU A 260 4.35 -15.68 16.42
CA LEU A 260 4.76 -16.46 15.24
C LEU A 260 5.17 -15.56 14.07
N ASP A 261 4.45 -14.46 13.83
CA ASP A 261 4.81 -13.45 12.84
C ASP A 261 6.18 -12.83 13.15
N ALA A 262 6.46 -12.56 14.43
CA ALA A 262 7.75 -12.06 14.91
C ALA A 262 8.87 -13.13 14.95
N ARG A 263 8.57 -14.38 14.57
CA ARG A 263 9.48 -15.56 14.67
C ARG A 263 9.99 -15.85 16.09
N ALA A 264 9.26 -15.41 17.11
CA ALA A 264 9.59 -15.67 18.51
C ALA A 264 9.06 -17.05 18.94
N ILE A 265 9.65 -18.13 18.40
CA ILE A 265 9.15 -19.52 18.53
C ILE A 265 9.47 -20.21 19.87
N GLU A 266 10.28 -19.60 20.73
CA GLU A 266 10.77 -20.20 21.97
C GLU A 266 9.63 -20.40 22.99
N GLY A 267 9.53 -21.62 23.53
CA GLY A 267 8.52 -21.97 24.54
C GLY A 267 7.07 -22.01 24.02
N MET A 268 6.84 -21.83 22.72
CA MET A 268 5.49 -21.75 22.17
C MET A 268 4.78 -23.11 22.11
N HIS A 269 5.52 -24.21 21.96
CA HIS A 269 4.94 -25.56 21.94
C HIS A 269 4.30 -25.90 23.30
N GLU A 270 5.02 -25.67 24.39
CA GLU A 270 4.55 -25.95 25.75
C GLU A 270 3.34 -25.08 26.12
N ARG A 271 3.37 -23.80 25.74
CA ARG A 271 2.25 -22.90 26.01
C ARG A 271 1.02 -23.26 25.18
N LEU A 272 1.19 -23.71 23.93
CA LEU A 272 0.07 -24.18 23.11
C LEU A 272 -0.52 -25.49 23.64
N ASP A 273 0.32 -26.41 24.14
CA ASP A 273 -0.12 -27.64 24.81
C ASP A 273 -0.94 -27.34 26.08
N GLU A 274 -0.58 -26.31 26.85
CA GLU A 274 -1.35 -25.87 28.02
C GLU A 274 -2.73 -25.34 27.62
N ILE A 275 -2.81 -24.53 26.56
CA ILE A 275 -4.07 -24.01 26.04
C ILE A 275 -4.96 -25.16 25.54
N GLU A 276 -4.40 -26.11 24.79
CA GLU A 276 -5.15 -27.28 24.33
C GLU A 276 -5.60 -28.18 25.49
N ARG A 277 -4.82 -28.28 26.56
CA ARG A 277 -5.21 -29.07 27.75
C ARG A 277 -6.37 -28.43 28.50
N THR A 278 -6.39 -27.10 28.57
CA THR A 278 -7.39 -26.35 29.32
C THR A 278 -8.68 -26.11 28.53
N ARG A 279 -8.58 -25.80 27.24
CA ARG A 279 -9.71 -25.42 26.37
C ARG A 279 -10.11 -26.49 25.36
N GLY A 280 -9.26 -27.50 25.16
CA GLY A 280 -9.44 -28.49 24.10
C GLY A 280 -8.82 -28.04 22.77
N ARG A 281 -8.89 -28.93 21.77
CA ARG A 281 -8.42 -28.62 20.42
C ARG A 281 -9.50 -27.87 19.65
N GLU A 282 -9.16 -26.66 19.25
CA GLU A 282 -10.01 -25.77 18.47
C GLU A 282 -9.34 -25.48 17.12
N PRO A 283 -10.08 -24.96 16.14
CA PRO A 283 -9.50 -24.62 14.84
C PRO A 283 -8.34 -23.64 14.93
N GLY A 284 -8.42 -22.67 15.86
CA GLY A 284 -7.38 -21.67 16.07
C GLY A 284 -6.08 -22.29 16.62
N THR A 285 -6.17 -23.16 17.64
CA THR A 285 -4.99 -23.86 18.19
C THR A 285 -4.41 -24.85 17.19
N THR A 286 -5.24 -25.52 16.40
CA THR A 286 -4.80 -26.42 15.32
C THR A 286 -4.04 -25.67 14.22
N TYR A 287 -4.54 -24.50 13.81
CA TYR A 287 -3.85 -23.60 12.88
C TYR A 287 -2.50 -23.14 13.44
N LEU A 288 -2.47 -22.60 14.66
CA LEU A 288 -1.25 -22.11 15.29
C LEU A 288 -0.20 -23.21 15.45
N ARG A 289 -0.62 -24.44 15.76
CA ARG A 289 0.25 -25.62 15.82
C ARG A 289 0.87 -25.95 14.46
N ALA A 290 0.05 -26.01 13.42
CA ALA A 290 0.55 -26.30 12.08
C ALA A 290 1.51 -25.22 11.59
N ARG A 291 1.22 -23.96 11.91
CA ARG A 291 2.07 -22.82 11.59
C ARG A 291 3.40 -22.87 12.35
N LEU A 292 3.37 -23.15 13.65
CA LEU A 292 4.56 -23.30 14.48
C LEU A 292 5.42 -24.48 14.01
N ALA A 293 4.82 -25.60 13.61
CA ALA A 293 5.53 -26.76 13.06
C ALA A 293 6.25 -26.42 11.74
N LEU A 294 5.59 -25.66 10.87
CA LEU A 294 6.19 -25.19 9.61
C LEU A 294 7.38 -24.25 9.85
N LEU A 295 7.22 -23.28 10.76
CA LEU A 295 8.27 -22.30 11.08
C LEU A 295 9.46 -22.92 11.81
N SER A 296 9.20 -23.84 12.73
CA SER A 296 10.23 -24.53 13.51
C SER A 296 10.93 -25.66 12.73
N GLN A 297 10.42 -26.01 11.56
CA GLN A 297 10.89 -27.12 10.71
C GLN A 297 10.99 -28.47 11.44
N ILE A 298 10.17 -28.66 12.47
CA ILE A 298 10.13 -29.90 13.26
C ILE A 298 9.47 -31.02 12.45
N GLU A 299 8.47 -30.67 11.63
CA GLU A 299 7.78 -31.60 10.74
C GLU A 299 8.14 -31.27 9.27
N PRO A 300 8.25 -32.27 8.39
CA PRO A 300 8.39 -32.03 6.95
C PRO A 300 7.22 -31.18 6.42
N ALA A 301 7.54 -30.12 5.66
CA ALA A 301 6.56 -29.16 5.15
C ALA A 301 5.40 -29.83 4.39
N ARG A 302 5.66 -30.94 3.69
CA ARG A 302 4.64 -31.72 2.99
C ARG A 302 3.56 -32.28 3.92
N PHE A 303 3.92 -32.82 5.08
CA PHE A 303 2.92 -33.34 6.04
C PHE A 303 2.08 -32.22 6.63
N VAL A 304 2.70 -31.07 6.90
CA VAL A 304 1.99 -29.87 7.33
C VAL A 304 1.01 -29.43 6.24
N ALA A 305 1.46 -29.38 4.97
CA ALA A 305 0.64 -28.98 3.84
C ALA A 305 -0.58 -29.90 3.65
N GLU A 306 -0.39 -31.22 3.67
CA GLU A 306 -1.49 -32.20 3.56
C GLU A 306 -2.52 -32.03 4.68
N ARG A 307 -2.06 -31.86 5.92
CA ARG A 307 -2.93 -31.66 7.09
C ARG A 307 -3.70 -30.34 7.01
N VAL A 308 -3.02 -29.23 6.71
CA VAL A 308 -3.63 -27.90 6.64
C VAL A 308 -4.58 -27.81 5.45
N SER A 309 -4.26 -28.40 4.30
CA SER A 309 -5.16 -28.50 3.15
C SER A 309 -6.45 -29.24 3.46
N ALA A 310 -6.36 -30.38 4.18
CA ALA A 310 -7.55 -31.11 4.60
C ALA A 310 -8.42 -30.28 5.53
N LEU A 311 -7.81 -29.52 6.45
CA LEU A 311 -8.52 -28.63 7.35
C LEU A 311 -9.15 -27.44 6.62
N ALA A 312 -8.43 -26.81 5.67
CA ALA A 312 -8.94 -25.70 4.87
C ALA A 312 -10.18 -26.11 4.06
N LEU A 313 -10.16 -27.29 3.44
CA LEU A 313 -11.33 -27.85 2.73
C LEU A 313 -12.53 -28.09 3.65
N SER A 314 -12.29 -28.37 4.94
CA SER A 314 -13.36 -28.52 5.94
C SER A 314 -13.83 -27.20 6.55
N MET A 315 -13.11 -26.09 6.33
CA MET A 315 -13.32 -24.80 6.98
C MET A 315 -13.18 -23.64 6.00
N THR A 316 -14.22 -23.44 5.19
CA THR A 316 -14.25 -22.47 4.08
C THR A 316 -14.28 -21.00 4.48
N ASN A 317 -14.30 -20.67 5.79
CA ASN A 317 -14.35 -19.30 6.30
C ASN A 317 -13.12 -18.95 7.17
N PHE A 318 -12.00 -19.66 6.98
CA PHE A 318 -10.76 -19.42 7.73
C PHE A 318 -9.59 -19.14 6.77
N HIS A 319 -9.52 -17.92 6.27
CA HIS A 319 -8.56 -17.50 5.25
C HIS A 319 -7.08 -17.67 5.68
N GLU A 320 -6.75 -17.52 6.96
CA GLU A 320 -5.40 -17.77 7.46
C GLU A 320 -4.95 -19.22 7.24
N LEU A 321 -5.89 -20.16 7.35
CA LEU A 321 -5.62 -21.58 7.15
C LEU A 321 -5.40 -21.90 5.67
N GLU A 322 -6.17 -21.29 4.77
CA GLU A 322 -5.94 -21.38 3.32
C GLU A 322 -4.58 -20.80 2.93
N LEU A 323 -4.20 -19.67 3.52
CA LEU A 323 -2.89 -19.07 3.28
C LEU A 323 -1.77 -19.97 3.77
N LEU A 324 -1.92 -20.55 4.97
CA LEU A 324 -0.96 -21.50 5.52
C LEU A 324 -0.84 -22.74 4.63
N ALA A 325 -1.94 -23.22 4.04
CA ALA A 325 -1.90 -24.32 3.08
C ALA A 325 -1.05 -23.95 1.85
N ALA A 326 -1.27 -22.76 1.29
CA ALA A 326 -0.50 -22.26 0.15
C ALA A 326 1.00 -22.15 0.48
N GLU A 327 1.34 -21.58 1.64
CA GLU A 327 2.73 -21.42 2.10
C GLU A 327 3.39 -22.76 2.41
N ALA A 328 2.67 -23.71 3.01
CA ALA A 328 3.18 -25.04 3.30
C ALA A 328 3.46 -25.85 2.03
N TRP A 329 2.59 -25.78 1.02
CA TRP A 329 2.84 -26.41 -0.30
C TRP A 329 4.02 -25.78 -1.02
N LEU A 330 4.19 -24.46 -0.92
CA LEU A 330 5.35 -23.78 -1.46
C LEU A 330 6.64 -24.20 -0.75
N ALA A 331 6.62 -24.31 0.58
CA ALA A 331 7.74 -24.80 1.38
C ALA A 331 8.06 -26.29 1.13
N ALA A 332 7.07 -27.08 0.72
CA ALA A 332 7.23 -28.47 0.29
C ALA A 332 7.72 -28.62 -1.17
N GLU A 333 8.06 -27.51 -1.85
CA GLU A 333 8.49 -27.48 -3.25
C GLU A 333 7.45 -28.04 -4.24
N GLU A 334 6.16 -28.00 -3.88
CA GLU A 334 5.03 -28.42 -4.74
C GLU A 334 4.15 -27.22 -5.14
N PRO A 335 4.68 -26.27 -5.93
CA PRO A 335 4.02 -24.98 -6.19
C PRO A 335 2.68 -25.11 -6.91
N ARG A 336 2.48 -26.18 -7.69
CA ARG A 336 1.21 -26.45 -8.38
C ARG A 336 0.04 -26.66 -7.41
N ARG A 337 0.32 -27.18 -6.20
CA ARG A 337 -0.69 -27.39 -5.16
C ARG A 337 -0.95 -26.15 -4.30
N ALA A 338 -0.01 -25.20 -4.28
CA ALA A 338 -0.19 -23.90 -3.63
C ALA A 338 -1.13 -22.96 -4.40
N LEU A 339 -1.17 -23.10 -5.74
CA LEU A 339 -1.90 -22.17 -6.63
C LEU A 339 -3.40 -22.00 -6.33
N PRO A 340 -4.21 -23.06 -6.12
CA PRO A 340 -5.64 -22.89 -5.91
C PRO A 340 -5.93 -22.02 -4.67
N TYR A 341 -5.31 -22.36 -3.54
CA TYR A 341 -5.46 -21.61 -2.29
C TYR A 341 -5.05 -20.14 -2.43
N ALA A 342 -3.90 -19.87 -3.07
CA ALA A 342 -3.43 -18.51 -3.23
C ALA A 342 -4.30 -17.68 -4.19
N ARG A 343 -4.87 -18.30 -5.25
CA ARG A 343 -5.79 -17.61 -6.16
C ARG A 343 -7.13 -17.29 -5.49
N ASP A 344 -7.70 -18.27 -4.79
CA ASP A 344 -8.98 -18.11 -4.10
C ASP A 344 -8.90 -16.95 -3.09
N LEU A 345 -7.80 -16.83 -2.34
CA LEU A 345 -7.56 -15.72 -1.41
C LEU A 345 -7.40 -14.35 -2.09
N VAL A 346 -6.79 -14.30 -3.28
CA VAL A 346 -6.62 -13.04 -4.01
C VAL A 346 -7.94 -12.56 -4.59
N GLU A 347 -8.77 -13.49 -5.05
CA GLU A 347 -10.10 -13.23 -5.63
C GLU A 347 -11.19 -13.06 -4.55
N ALA A 348 -10.94 -13.48 -3.31
CA ALA A 348 -11.91 -13.41 -2.22
C ALA A 348 -12.32 -11.95 -1.87
N PRO A 349 -13.62 -11.65 -1.87
CA PRO A 349 -14.11 -10.35 -1.40
C PRO A 349 -13.94 -10.24 0.12
N HIS A 350 -13.61 -9.04 0.62
CA HIS A 350 -13.50 -8.74 2.05
C HIS A 350 -12.43 -9.51 2.87
N ILE A 351 -11.43 -10.11 2.21
CA ILE A 351 -10.27 -10.67 2.92
C ILE A 351 -9.38 -9.56 3.49
N ASP A 352 -8.74 -9.83 4.65
CA ASP A 352 -7.69 -8.98 5.21
C ASP A 352 -6.58 -8.76 4.18
N GLU A 353 -6.23 -7.48 3.95
CA GLU A 353 -5.23 -7.08 2.96
C GLU A 353 -3.86 -7.74 3.20
N GLY A 354 -3.51 -7.96 4.48
CA GLY A 354 -2.29 -8.68 4.85
C GLY A 354 -2.26 -10.12 4.32
N LEU A 355 -3.39 -10.82 4.36
CA LEU A 355 -3.53 -12.18 3.83
C LEU A 355 -3.53 -12.18 2.31
N ARG A 356 -4.29 -11.27 1.68
CA ARG A 356 -4.33 -11.09 0.22
C ARG A 356 -2.92 -10.89 -0.35
N MET A 357 -2.11 -10.08 0.31
CA MET A 357 -0.76 -9.77 -0.13
C MET A 357 0.22 -10.94 0.02
N ARG A 358 0.13 -11.70 1.11
CA ARG A 358 0.92 -12.93 1.26
C ARG A 358 0.52 -13.97 0.22
N ALA A 359 -0.77 -14.08 -0.10
CA ALA A 359 -1.25 -14.93 -1.19
C ALA A 359 -0.70 -14.48 -2.56
N SER A 360 -0.76 -13.18 -2.88
CA SER A 360 -0.13 -12.61 -4.10
C SER A 360 1.37 -12.89 -4.16
N ALA A 361 2.09 -12.80 -3.04
CA ALA A 361 3.52 -13.14 -2.97
C ALA A 361 3.78 -14.64 -3.24
N VAL A 362 2.89 -15.53 -2.78
CA VAL A 362 2.95 -16.96 -3.15
C VAL A 362 2.75 -17.12 -4.66
N LEU A 363 1.76 -16.47 -5.27
CA LEU A 363 1.54 -16.53 -6.73
C LEU A 363 2.74 -16.02 -7.53
N GLY A 364 3.38 -14.93 -7.07
CA GLY A 364 4.58 -14.37 -7.69
C GLY A 364 5.79 -15.31 -7.64
N ARG A 365 5.91 -16.14 -6.60
CA ARG A 365 6.98 -17.15 -6.45
C ARG A 365 6.71 -18.42 -7.28
N VAL A 366 5.45 -18.73 -7.53
CA VAL A 366 5.05 -19.92 -8.30
C VAL A 366 5.10 -19.66 -9.82
N SER A 367 4.88 -18.42 -10.26
CA SER A 367 4.91 -18.08 -11.69
C SER A 367 6.34 -17.88 -12.21
N PRO A 368 6.78 -18.60 -13.26
CA PRO A 368 8.10 -18.42 -13.87
C PRO A 368 8.12 -17.10 -14.67
N GLY A 369 8.40 -15.99 -13.97
CA GLY A 369 8.45 -14.64 -14.56
C GLY A 369 8.38 -13.47 -13.56
N GLY A 370 8.20 -13.70 -12.25
CA GLY A 370 8.14 -12.64 -11.24
C GLY A 370 9.51 -12.14 -10.75
N PRO A 371 9.60 -10.90 -10.21
CA PRO A 371 10.85 -10.25 -9.83
C PRO A 371 11.62 -11.04 -8.76
N GLN A 372 12.94 -11.05 -8.92
CA GLN A 372 13.90 -11.72 -8.05
C GLN A 372 13.71 -11.33 -6.57
N LYS A 373 14.07 -12.27 -5.67
CA LYS A 373 14.14 -12.10 -4.21
C LYS A 373 14.56 -10.68 -3.81
N LEU A 374 13.61 -9.84 -3.41
CA LEU A 374 13.90 -8.69 -2.56
C LEU A 374 14.41 -9.28 -1.23
N LYS A 375 15.73 -9.33 -1.07
CA LYS A 375 16.36 -9.65 0.21
C LYS A 375 16.00 -8.51 1.17
N THR A 376 15.32 -8.86 2.25
CA THR A 376 14.99 -7.91 3.32
C THR A 376 16.27 -7.54 4.07
N TYR A 377 16.40 -6.32 4.59
CA TYR A 377 17.53 -5.94 5.45
C TYR A 377 17.63 -6.84 6.71
N ALA A 378 16.48 -7.34 7.19
CA ALA A 378 16.38 -8.35 8.24
C ALA A 378 17.04 -9.70 7.88
N ASP A 379 17.14 -10.05 6.60
CA ASP A 379 17.82 -11.27 6.15
C ASP A 379 19.36 -11.12 6.16
N ASN A 380 19.88 -9.89 6.22
CA ASN A 380 21.32 -9.61 6.29
C ASN A 380 21.86 -9.47 7.72
N LEU A 381 20.98 -9.46 8.73
CA LEU A 381 21.40 -9.53 10.12
C LEU A 381 21.74 -10.99 10.47
N LYS A 382 23.00 -11.38 10.27
CA LYS A 382 23.55 -12.60 10.89
C LYS A 382 23.32 -12.51 12.40
N ALA A 383 22.54 -13.44 12.94
CA ALA A 383 22.47 -13.67 14.38
C ALA A 383 23.91 -13.84 14.93
N PRO A 384 24.25 -13.25 16.09
CA PRO A 384 25.53 -13.52 16.73
C PRO A 384 25.62 -15.02 17.02
N LEU A 385 26.66 -15.67 16.51
CA LEU A 385 27.02 -17.03 16.93
C LEU A 385 27.13 -17.04 18.47
N PRO A 386 26.55 -18.03 19.18
CA PRO A 386 26.70 -18.11 20.62
C PRO A 386 28.19 -18.24 20.98
N SER A 387 28.67 -17.29 21.77
CA SER A 387 30.01 -17.27 22.33
C SER A 387 30.30 -18.58 23.06
N ARG A 388 31.29 -19.31 22.54
CA ARG A 388 31.88 -20.48 23.21
C ARG A 388 32.31 -20.09 24.63
N PRO A 389 31.86 -20.79 25.69
CA PRO A 389 32.33 -20.50 27.04
C PRO A 389 33.84 -20.81 27.17
N PRO A 390 34.57 -20.04 27.99
CA PRO A 390 36.02 -20.21 28.15
C PRO A 390 36.36 -21.54 28.85
N PRO A 391 37.53 -22.14 28.56
CA PRO A 391 37.93 -23.40 29.17
C PRO A 391 38.35 -23.19 30.63
N GLY A 392 37.50 -23.63 31.56
CA GLY A 392 37.84 -23.78 32.97
C GLY A 392 38.71 -25.03 33.21
N ARG A 393 39.83 -24.84 33.90
CA ARG A 393 40.88 -25.80 34.27
C ARG A 393 40.43 -26.88 35.30
N PRO A 394 41.24 -27.93 35.52
CA PRO A 394 40.78 -29.26 35.91
C PRO A 394 40.68 -29.47 37.42
N SER A 395 39.69 -30.27 37.84
CA SER A 395 39.68 -30.90 39.16
C SER A 395 40.22 -32.32 39.07
N ALA A 396 41.19 -32.61 39.95
CA ALA A 396 41.86 -33.89 40.15
C ALA A 396 40.91 -34.95 40.81
N PRO A 397 41.28 -36.24 40.81
CA PRO A 397 40.35 -37.38 40.87
C PRO A 397 40.18 -37.95 42.30
N PRO A 398 39.28 -38.95 42.44
CA PRO A 398 39.67 -40.15 43.19
C PRO A 398 39.49 -41.44 42.37
N THR A 399 40.63 -42.13 42.24
CA THR A 399 40.86 -43.57 42.46
C THR A 399 39.79 -44.62 42.10
N THR A 400 40.17 -45.41 41.08
CA THR A 400 40.20 -46.89 41.00
C THR A 400 38.92 -47.70 41.26
N THR A 401 38.53 -48.51 40.26
CA THR A 401 38.46 -49.98 40.37
C THR A 401 38.28 -50.63 38.98
N THR A 402 39.37 -51.29 38.55
CA THR A 402 39.53 -52.48 37.69
C THR A 402 38.45 -52.93 36.69
N GLY A 403 38.90 -53.16 35.44
CA GLY A 403 38.26 -54.07 34.49
C GLY A 403 38.82 -54.01 33.06
N ARG A 404 39.97 -54.67 32.81
CA ARG A 404 40.61 -54.86 31.48
C ARG A 404 39.89 -55.99 30.67
N PRO A 405 40.22 -56.23 29.38
CA PRO A 405 39.26 -56.51 28.30
C PRO A 405 39.46 -57.96 27.77
N PRO A 406 39.08 -58.37 26.54
CA PRO A 406 39.89 -57.99 25.35
C PRO A 406 39.22 -58.07 23.94
N ARG A 407 39.99 -57.57 22.95
CA ARG A 407 40.14 -58.05 21.54
C ARG A 407 39.16 -57.60 20.43
N THR A 408 39.70 -56.69 19.61
CA THR A 408 39.64 -56.62 18.13
C THR A 408 39.94 -57.99 17.45
N PRO A 409 39.62 -58.26 16.16
CA PRO A 409 40.00 -57.41 15.01
C PRO A 409 39.17 -57.45 13.70
N THR A 410 39.68 -56.68 12.72
CA THR A 410 39.72 -56.94 11.26
C THR A 410 38.55 -56.52 10.34
N LYS A 411 38.76 -55.40 9.61
CA LYS A 411 38.50 -55.25 8.15
C LYS A 411 39.24 -56.37 7.38
N PRO A 412 38.92 -56.78 6.11
CA PRO A 412 38.72 -55.87 4.97
C PRO A 412 37.84 -56.38 3.80
N GLY A 413 37.64 -55.53 2.80
CA GLY A 413 37.77 -55.98 1.41
C GLY A 413 36.58 -55.81 0.48
N LEU A 414 36.84 -54.99 -0.56
CA LEU A 414 36.55 -55.28 -1.97
C LEU A 414 35.06 -55.20 -2.40
N ALA A 415 34.67 -54.68 -3.55
CA ALA A 415 35.39 -54.22 -4.73
C ALA A 415 34.50 -53.22 -5.49
N ALA A 416 35.15 -52.34 -6.25
CA ALA A 416 34.53 -51.62 -7.35
C ALA A 416 34.12 -52.59 -8.46
N VAL A 417 32.94 -52.37 -9.05
CA VAL A 417 32.67 -52.73 -10.45
C VAL A 417 31.99 -51.55 -11.10
N SER A 418 32.74 -50.92 -12.00
CA SER A 418 32.28 -49.94 -12.97
C SER A 418 31.62 -50.63 -14.16
N GLY A 419 30.62 -49.96 -14.74
CA GLY A 419 30.28 -50.01 -16.16
C GLY A 419 28.80 -50.32 -16.45
N PRO A 420 28.24 -49.89 -17.60
CA PRO A 420 28.59 -48.73 -18.43
C PRO A 420 27.37 -47.86 -18.79
N ASN A 421 27.67 -46.71 -19.39
CA ASN A 421 26.77 -45.77 -20.05
C ASN A 421 25.80 -46.44 -21.04
N ALA A 422 24.56 -45.95 -21.06
CA ALA A 422 23.73 -45.92 -22.26
C ALA A 422 23.18 -44.50 -22.42
N GLU A 423 23.82 -43.74 -23.31
CA GLU A 423 23.28 -42.53 -23.90
C GLU A 423 21.91 -42.83 -24.51
N THR A 424 20.88 -42.09 -24.09
CA THR A 424 19.61 -42.04 -24.81
C THR A 424 19.53 -40.69 -25.50
N SER A 425 19.83 -40.68 -26.80
CA SER A 425 19.58 -39.54 -27.67
C SER A 425 18.08 -39.23 -27.74
N PRO A 426 17.69 -37.95 -27.88
CA PRO A 426 16.29 -37.56 -28.04
C PRO A 426 15.75 -37.93 -29.43
N PRO A 427 14.43 -38.17 -29.55
CA PRO A 427 13.78 -38.48 -30.82
C PRO A 427 13.73 -37.27 -31.78
N PRO A 428 13.66 -37.51 -33.10
CA PRO A 428 13.61 -36.45 -34.11
C PRO A 428 12.29 -35.65 -34.07
N PRO A 429 12.29 -34.39 -34.54
CA PRO A 429 11.09 -33.55 -34.59
C PRO A 429 10.09 -34.08 -35.63
N ALA A 430 8.82 -34.10 -35.25
CA ALA A 430 7.70 -34.41 -36.14
C ALA A 430 7.49 -33.27 -37.17
N PRO A 431 7.00 -33.59 -38.39
CA PRO A 431 6.76 -32.61 -39.44
C PRO A 431 5.59 -31.67 -39.10
N ASP A 432 5.74 -30.41 -39.50
CA ASP A 432 4.77 -29.32 -39.35
C ASP A 432 3.35 -29.72 -39.79
N ALA A 433 2.41 -29.62 -38.86
CA ALA A 433 0.99 -29.65 -39.18
C ALA A 433 0.58 -28.31 -39.84
N PRO A 434 -0.20 -28.33 -40.92
CA PRO A 434 -0.66 -27.11 -41.58
C PRO A 434 -1.56 -26.30 -40.63
N ALA A 435 -1.31 -24.99 -40.59
CA ALA A 435 -2.10 -24.03 -39.82
C ALA A 435 -3.60 -24.16 -40.14
N PRO A 436 -4.50 -24.14 -39.14
CA PRO A 436 -5.93 -24.07 -39.40
C PRO A 436 -6.25 -22.74 -40.08
N SER A 437 -6.82 -22.81 -41.28
CA SER A 437 -7.41 -21.67 -41.97
C SER A 437 -8.53 -21.09 -41.13
N VAL A 438 -8.27 -19.95 -40.49
CA VAL A 438 -9.32 -19.14 -39.85
C VAL A 438 -10.11 -18.46 -40.97
N HIS A 439 -11.29 -19.01 -41.26
CA HIS A 439 -12.31 -18.26 -41.99
C HIS A 439 -12.71 -17.05 -41.15
N PRO A 440 -12.72 -15.82 -41.70
CA PRO A 440 -13.28 -14.69 -41.00
C PRO A 440 -14.78 -14.89 -40.81
N GLU A 441 -15.19 -14.90 -39.55
CA GLU A 441 -16.59 -14.87 -39.12
C GLU A 441 -17.26 -13.61 -39.71
N PRO A 442 -18.47 -13.71 -40.29
CA PRO A 442 -19.15 -12.54 -40.84
C PRO A 442 -19.51 -11.56 -39.73
N LEU A 443 -19.10 -10.30 -39.89
CA LEU A 443 -19.46 -9.19 -39.01
C LEU A 443 -20.99 -9.14 -38.79
N PRO A 444 -21.47 -8.94 -37.56
CA PRO A 444 -22.88 -8.69 -37.31
C PRO A 444 -23.31 -7.39 -38.00
N PRO A 445 -24.55 -7.33 -38.52
CA PRO A 445 -25.06 -6.11 -39.16
C PRO A 445 -25.11 -4.95 -38.16
N PRO A 446 -24.91 -3.70 -38.64
CA PRO A 446 -24.97 -2.53 -37.77
C PRO A 446 -26.36 -2.39 -37.13
N PRO A 447 -26.45 -1.85 -35.90
CA PRO A 447 -27.73 -1.61 -35.26
C PRO A 447 -28.58 -0.67 -36.12
N SER A 448 -29.81 -1.09 -36.43
CA SER A 448 -30.81 -0.23 -37.07
C SER A 448 -31.03 1.01 -36.22
N VAL A 449 -30.59 2.17 -36.74
CA VAL A 449 -30.93 3.49 -36.23
C VAL A 449 -32.46 3.63 -36.33
N ARG A 450 -33.14 3.54 -35.18
CA ARG A 450 -34.53 3.97 -35.08
C ARG A 450 -34.57 5.50 -35.26
N PRO A 451 -35.48 6.05 -36.06
CA PRO A 451 -35.66 7.50 -36.12
C PRO A 451 -36.06 8.02 -34.73
N PRO A 452 -35.68 9.27 -34.40
CA PRO A 452 -36.00 9.86 -33.11
C PRO A 452 -37.51 9.91 -32.90
N VAL A 453 -37.96 9.42 -31.75
CA VAL A 453 -39.32 9.61 -31.26
C VAL A 453 -39.48 11.10 -30.95
N GLU A 454 -40.38 11.77 -31.68
CA GLU A 454 -40.87 13.09 -31.32
C GLU A 454 -41.49 13.04 -29.92
N THR A 455 -40.76 13.52 -28.93
CA THR A 455 -41.31 13.82 -27.61
C THR A 455 -42.24 15.01 -27.73
N SER A 456 -43.54 14.78 -27.54
CA SER A 456 -44.55 15.82 -27.41
C SER A 456 -44.15 16.86 -26.34
N PRO A 457 -44.45 18.16 -26.54
CA PRO A 457 -44.16 19.19 -25.55
C PRO A 457 -44.96 18.97 -24.25
N PRO A 458 -44.42 19.35 -23.08
CA PRO A 458 -45.11 19.24 -21.81
C PRO A 458 -46.35 20.18 -21.76
N PRO A 459 -47.40 19.81 -21.02
CA PRO A 459 -48.55 20.67 -20.81
C PRO A 459 -48.15 21.93 -20.00
N PRO A 460 -48.83 23.07 -20.21
CA PRO A 460 -48.53 24.31 -19.49
C PRO A 460 -48.77 24.15 -17.98
N SER A 461 -47.75 24.49 -17.18
CA SER A 461 -47.84 24.59 -15.72
C SER A 461 -48.92 25.58 -15.31
N VAL A 462 -49.99 25.04 -14.72
CA VAL A 462 -50.98 25.80 -13.96
C VAL A 462 -50.29 26.39 -12.73
N ARG A 463 -50.24 27.73 -12.65
CA ARG A 463 -49.80 28.46 -11.45
C ARG A 463 -50.77 28.19 -10.29
N PRO A 464 -50.30 27.85 -9.09
CA PRO A 464 -51.14 27.87 -7.89
C PRO A 464 -51.55 29.32 -7.54
N PRO A 465 -52.73 29.52 -6.94
CA PRO A 465 -53.22 30.85 -6.57
C PRO A 465 -52.38 31.46 -5.44
N VAL A 466 -52.16 32.77 -5.54
CA VAL A 466 -51.49 33.60 -4.53
C VAL A 466 -52.37 33.66 -3.28
N GLU A 467 -51.89 33.06 -2.18
CA GLU A 467 -52.42 33.30 -0.84
C GLU A 467 -52.15 34.75 -0.44
N THR A 468 -53.21 35.54 -0.36
CA THR A 468 -53.22 36.87 0.24
C THR A 468 -53.07 36.75 1.75
N SER A 469 -51.96 37.26 2.29
CA SER A 469 -51.76 37.42 3.74
C SER A 469 -52.78 38.40 4.34
N PRO A 470 -53.28 38.14 5.56
CA PRO A 470 -54.21 39.05 6.25
C PRO A 470 -53.48 40.28 6.84
N PRO A 471 -54.19 41.41 7.03
CA PRO A 471 -53.62 42.63 7.61
C PRO A 471 -53.38 42.50 9.13
N PRO A 472 -52.46 43.30 9.70
CA PRO A 472 -52.10 43.24 11.11
C PRO A 472 -53.22 43.78 12.03
N PRO A 473 -53.28 43.30 13.29
CA PRO A 473 -54.30 43.70 14.26
C PRO A 473 -54.07 45.11 14.82
N SER A 474 -55.19 45.80 15.09
CA SER A 474 -55.29 47.15 15.67
C SER A 474 -54.81 47.26 17.12
#